data_AF-A0A9R0J5A7-F1
#
_entry.id   AF-A0A9R0J5A7-F1
#
_cell.length_a   1.000
_cell.length_b   1.000
_cell.length_c   1.000
_cell.angle_alpha   90.00
_cell.angle_beta   90.00
_cell.angle_gamma   90.00
#
_symmetry.space_group_name_H-M   'P 1'
#
loop_
_entity.id
_entity.type
_entity.pdbx_description
1 polymer ?
#
loop_
_entity_poly.entity_id
_entity_poly.type
_entity_poly.pdbx_seq_one_letter_code
_entity_poly.pdbx_strand_id
1 'polypeptide(L)'
;MGEKYKRLVGRLIYLAVTRPDLAYSVHILSQFMQAPKEEHWEATLRVVRYLKKCPGQGILLSSNSTLQLEGWCDSDWASCPLTRRSLTGWFVLLGLSPVSWKTTIHIAQNPVFHERTKHIEADCHFIRDAIKEGIIRPSYVSTKVQLADIFTKALGKAQFEFFLGKMGIRNLHAPS
;
A
#
# COMPACT_ATOMS: atom_id res chain seq x y z
N MET A 1 -21.42 9.06 -16.75
CA MET A 1 -20.89 8.28 -15.60
C MET A 1 -19.37 8.43 -15.45
N GLY A 2 -18.59 8.30 -16.53
CA GLY A 2 -17.13 8.28 -16.45
C GLY A 2 -16.47 9.54 -15.85
N GLU A 3 -16.98 10.74 -16.12
CA GLU A 3 -16.43 11.97 -15.54
C GLU A 3 -16.60 12.05 -14.01
N LYS A 4 -17.79 11.71 -13.51
CA LYS A 4 -18.07 11.64 -12.07
C LYS A 4 -17.17 10.62 -11.36
N TYR A 5 -16.96 9.46 -11.99
CA TYR A 5 -16.04 8.43 -11.51
C TYR A 5 -14.60 8.95 -11.43
N LYS A 6 -14.07 9.48 -12.54
CA LYS A 6 -12.70 10.02 -12.63
C LYS A 6 -12.45 11.10 -11.56
N ARG A 7 -13.39 12.02 -11.38
CA ARG A 7 -13.30 13.09 -10.37
C ARG A 7 -13.28 12.54 -8.95
N LEU A 8 -14.13 11.55 -8.65
CA LEU A 8 -14.19 10.94 -7.32
C LEU A 8 -12.92 10.13 -7.02
N VAL A 9 -12.48 9.27 -7.95
CA VAL A 9 -11.25 8.49 -7.79
C VAL A 9 -10.03 9.40 -7.69
N GLY A 10 -9.96 10.49 -8.45
CA GLY A 10 -8.89 11.48 -8.33
C GLY A 10 -8.78 12.09 -6.92
N ARG A 11 -9.92 12.38 -6.28
CA ARG A 11 -9.94 12.84 -4.87
C ARG A 11 -9.50 11.74 -3.90
N LEU A 12 -9.87 10.49 -4.16
CA LEU A 12 -9.44 9.36 -3.34
C LEU A 12 -7.94 9.09 -3.47
N ILE A 13 -7.34 9.27 -4.65
CA ILE A 13 -5.90 9.19 -4.88
C ILE A 13 -5.17 10.22 -4.01
N TYR A 14 -5.67 11.47 -3.99
CA TYR A 14 -5.12 12.50 -3.13
C TYR A 14 -5.23 12.13 -1.64
N LEU A 15 -6.39 11.61 -1.22
CA LEU A 15 -6.60 11.19 0.16
C LEU A 15 -5.69 10.01 0.57
N ALA A 16 -5.39 9.08 -0.33
CA ALA A 16 -4.52 7.94 -0.08
C ALA A 16 -3.08 8.32 0.31
N VAL A 17 -2.65 9.57 0.04
CA VAL A 17 -1.37 10.14 0.49
C VAL A 17 -1.34 10.39 2.01
N THR A 18 -2.49 10.51 2.66
CA THR A 18 -2.61 10.66 4.13
C THR A 18 -3.30 9.46 4.79
N ARG A 19 -3.82 8.54 3.98
CA ARG A 19 -4.60 7.37 4.38
C ARG A 19 -4.03 6.10 3.73
N PRO A 20 -2.98 5.50 4.33
CA PRO A 20 -2.33 4.31 3.78
C PRO A 20 -3.32 3.16 3.55
N ASP A 21 -4.34 3.07 4.41
CA ASP A 21 -5.39 2.06 4.37
C ASP A 21 -6.23 2.06 3.09
N LEU A 22 -6.25 3.18 2.36
CA LEU A 22 -6.97 3.29 1.10
C LEU A 22 -6.12 2.88 -0.11
N ALA A 23 -4.79 2.81 0.05
CA ALA A 23 -3.86 2.72 -1.07
C ALA A 23 -4.18 1.55 -2.02
N TYR A 24 -4.44 0.36 -1.48
CA TYR A 24 -4.82 -0.80 -2.27
C TYR A 24 -6.14 -0.59 -3.03
N SER A 25 -7.21 -0.22 -2.32
CA SER A 25 -8.53 -0.06 -2.93
C SER A 25 -8.55 1.03 -3.99
N VAL A 26 -7.89 2.17 -3.72
CA VAL A 26 -7.79 3.30 -4.65
C VAL A 26 -6.93 2.94 -5.85
N HIS A 27 -5.85 2.20 -5.65
CA HIS A 27 -5.03 1.68 -6.74
C HIS A 27 -5.86 0.83 -7.69
N ILE A 28 -6.62 -0.15 -7.19
CA ILE A 28 -7.50 -0.98 -8.03
C ILE A 28 -8.53 -0.12 -8.78
N LEU A 29 -9.21 0.80 -8.10
CA LEU A 29 -10.22 1.67 -8.72
C LEU A 29 -9.61 2.57 -9.82
N SER A 30 -8.38 3.05 -9.63
CA SER A 30 -7.68 3.88 -10.61
C SER A 30 -7.41 3.17 -11.93
N GLN A 31 -7.32 1.84 -11.95
CA GLN A 31 -7.09 1.05 -13.17
C GLN A 31 -8.25 1.16 -14.16
N PHE A 32 -9.46 1.42 -13.67
CA PHE A 32 -10.67 1.52 -14.49
C PHE A 32 -11.07 2.95 -14.86
N MET A 33 -10.16 3.92 -14.73
CA MET A 33 -10.45 5.31 -15.05
C MET A 33 -10.82 5.52 -16.53
N GLN A 34 -10.26 4.72 -17.45
CA GLN A 34 -10.56 4.86 -18.89
C GLN A 34 -11.97 4.37 -19.25
N ALA A 35 -12.39 3.23 -18.69
CA ALA A 35 -13.68 2.59 -18.97
C ALA A 35 -14.36 2.12 -17.66
N PRO A 36 -14.95 3.04 -16.88
CA PRO A 36 -15.61 2.69 -15.62
C PRO A 36 -16.97 2.02 -15.87
N LYS A 37 -17.27 0.98 -15.09
CA LYS A 37 -18.52 0.23 -15.07
C LYS A 37 -19.32 0.51 -13.80
N GLU A 38 -20.57 0.07 -13.75
CA GLU A 38 -21.43 0.22 -12.56
C GLU A 38 -20.83 -0.45 -11.33
N GLU A 39 -20.27 -1.65 -11.47
CA GLU A 39 -19.59 -2.37 -10.39
C GLU A 39 -18.44 -1.56 -9.77
N HIS A 40 -17.65 -0.86 -10.60
CA HIS A 40 -16.54 -0.02 -10.12
C HIS A 40 -17.08 1.21 -9.36
N TRP A 41 -18.20 1.77 -9.81
CA TRP A 41 -18.86 2.87 -9.12
C TRP A 41 -19.39 2.44 -7.75
N GLU A 42 -20.03 1.27 -7.66
CA GLU A 42 -20.47 0.72 -6.38
C GLU A 42 -19.30 0.46 -5.43
N ALA A 43 -18.20 -0.11 -5.93
CA ALA A 43 -16.97 -0.30 -5.15
C ALA A 43 -16.40 1.03 -4.65
N THR A 44 -16.41 2.07 -5.49
CA THR A 44 -15.99 3.43 -5.10
C THR A 44 -16.90 4.00 -4.01
N LEU A 45 -18.22 3.79 -4.10
CA LEU A 45 -19.16 4.21 -3.07
C LEU A 45 -18.95 3.45 -1.75
N ARG A 46 -18.55 2.18 -1.77
CA ARG A 46 -18.17 1.44 -0.55
C ARG A 46 -16.98 2.10 0.16
N VAL A 47 -15.96 2.53 -0.59
CA VAL A 47 -14.81 3.29 -0.04
C VAL A 47 -15.29 4.60 0.58
N VAL A 48 -16.17 5.34 -0.09
CA VAL A 48 -16.73 6.59 0.46
C VAL A 48 -17.55 6.34 1.73
N ARG A 49 -18.34 5.26 1.80
CA ARG A 49 -19.08 4.87 3.01
C ARG A 49 -18.14 4.52 4.15
N TYR A 50 -17.02 3.86 3.87
CA TYR A 50 -15.98 3.58 4.86
C TYR A 50 -15.39 4.88 5.42
N LEU A 51 -15.03 5.83 4.54
CA LEU A 51 -14.51 7.14 4.96
C LEU A 51 -15.49 7.93 5.84
N LYS A 52 -16.79 7.87 5.52
CA LYS A 52 -17.84 8.53 6.31
C LYS A 52 -17.98 7.99 7.74
N LYS A 53 -17.61 6.73 8.00
CA LYS A 53 -17.71 6.15 9.34
C LYS A 53 -16.68 6.76 10.31
N CYS A 54 -15.49 7.09 9.81
CA CYS A 54 -14.38 7.61 10.62
C CYS A 54 -13.65 8.75 9.89
N PRO A 55 -14.22 9.97 9.85
CA PRO A 55 -13.61 11.10 9.13
C PRO A 55 -12.31 11.60 9.79
N GLY A 56 -12.18 11.46 11.12
CA GLY A 56 -10.99 11.87 11.88
C GLY A 56 -9.82 10.89 11.85
N GLN A 57 -9.96 9.79 11.10
CA GLN A 57 -8.90 8.79 11.01
C GLN A 57 -7.79 9.27 10.08
N GLY A 58 -6.54 9.20 10.53
CA GLY A 58 -5.36 9.67 9.79
C GLY A 58 -4.06 9.16 10.38
N ILE A 59 -2.94 9.58 9.78
CA ILE A 59 -1.60 9.32 10.30
C ILE A 59 -1.28 10.25 11.48
N LEU A 60 -0.62 9.71 12.49
CA LEU A 60 -0.05 10.48 13.59
C LEU A 60 1.47 10.43 13.49
N LEU A 61 2.09 11.59 13.26
CA LEU A 61 3.54 11.74 13.31
C LEU A 61 3.90 12.16 14.74
N SER A 62 4.41 11.23 15.53
CA SER A 62 4.84 11.52 16.89
C SER A 62 6.18 12.24 16.86
N SER A 63 6.31 13.34 17.62
CA SER A 63 7.62 13.97 17.90
C SER A 63 8.47 13.14 18.85
N ASN A 64 7.84 12.22 19.60
CA ASN A 64 8.49 11.28 20.49
C ASN A 64 8.47 9.89 19.85
N SER A 65 9.43 9.62 18.96
CA SER A 65 9.63 8.32 18.33
C SER A 65 11.11 7.98 18.26
N THR A 66 11.43 6.70 18.38
CA THR A 66 12.77 6.21 18.10
C THR A 66 13.12 6.48 16.63
N LEU A 67 14.38 6.85 16.35
CA LEU A 67 14.88 7.02 14.98
C LEU A 67 15.29 5.66 14.37
N GLN A 68 14.36 4.71 14.37
CA GLN A 68 14.55 3.38 13.78
C GLN A 68 13.67 3.23 12.54
N LEU A 69 14.26 2.86 11.41
CA LEU A 69 13.52 2.65 10.17
C LEU A 69 13.13 1.19 10.04
N GLU A 70 11.82 0.92 9.99
CA GLU A 70 11.28 -0.42 9.77
C GLU A 70 10.46 -0.45 8.48
N GLY A 71 10.71 -1.46 7.64
CA GLY A 71 10.06 -1.59 6.33
C GLY A 71 9.47 -2.99 6.15
N TRP A 72 8.27 -3.04 5.60
CA TRP A 72 7.58 -4.25 5.17
C TRP A 72 7.43 -4.22 3.66
N CYS A 73 7.66 -5.36 3.02
CA CYS A 73 7.45 -5.53 1.60
C CYS A 73 6.80 -6.89 1.36
N ASP A 74 5.78 -6.90 0.50
CA ASP A 74 5.12 -8.11 0.02
C ASP A 74 4.87 -7.97 -1.48
N SER A 75 4.87 -9.11 -2.16
CA SER A 75 4.44 -9.20 -3.54
C SER A 75 3.55 -10.42 -3.68
N ASP A 76 2.37 -10.23 -4.24
CA ASP A 76 1.51 -11.36 -4.56
C ASP A 76 1.77 -11.86 -5.99
N TRP A 77 1.72 -13.17 -6.17
CA TRP A 77 1.95 -13.78 -7.48
C TRP A 77 0.63 -13.89 -8.24
N ALA A 78 0.48 -13.11 -9.32
CA ALA A 78 -0.65 -13.17 -10.25
C ALA A 78 -2.06 -13.11 -9.60
N SER A 79 -2.19 -12.46 -8.44
CA SER A 79 -3.43 -12.41 -7.67
C SER A 79 -4.55 -11.63 -8.36
N CYS A 80 -4.21 -10.68 -9.24
CA CYS A 80 -5.18 -9.86 -9.94
C CYS A 80 -5.90 -10.70 -11.01
N PRO A 81 -7.19 -11.05 -10.82
CA PRO A 81 -7.91 -11.94 -11.73
C PRO A 81 -8.06 -11.35 -13.14
N LEU A 82 -7.99 -10.02 -13.23
CA LEU A 82 -8.21 -9.25 -14.46
C LEU A 82 -6.94 -9.06 -15.29
N THR A 83 -5.76 -9.05 -14.67
CA THR A 83 -4.51 -8.74 -15.38
C THR A 83 -3.47 -9.84 -15.30
N ARG A 84 -3.62 -10.84 -14.40
CA ARG A 84 -2.61 -11.89 -14.10
C ARG A 84 -1.22 -11.30 -13.77
N ARG A 85 -1.18 -10.04 -13.35
CA ARG A 85 0.04 -9.33 -12.95
C ARG A 85 0.19 -9.38 -11.42
N SER A 86 1.44 -9.37 -10.98
CA SER A 86 1.81 -9.33 -9.57
C SER A 86 1.59 -7.92 -9.02
N LEU A 87 0.99 -7.80 -7.84
CA LEU A 87 0.93 -6.56 -7.08
C LEU A 87 2.04 -6.59 -6.04
N THR A 88 2.87 -5.55 -6.05
CA THR A 88 3.90 -5.31 -5.05
C THR A 88 3.47 -4.16 -4.15
N GLY A 89 3.57 -4.37 -2.86
CA GLY A 89 3.22 -3.41 -1.83
C GLY A 89 4.35 -3.25 -0.83
N TRP A 90 4.59 -2.03 -0.37
CA TRP A 90 5.55 -1.78 0.68
C TRP A 90 5.09 -0.66 1.61
N PHE A 91 5.57 -0.71 2.85
CA PHE A 91 5.23 0.19 3.94
C PHE A 91 6.46 0.46 4.80
N VAL A 92 6.67 1.70 5.21
CA VAL A 92 7.85 2.12 5.99
C VAL A 92 7.41 2.98 7.17
N LEU A 93 7.89 2.61 8.36
CA LEU A 93 7.78 3.35 9.62
C LEU A 93 9.14 3.95 10.00
N LEU A 94 9.10 5.16 10.56
CA LEU A 94 10.18 5.73 11.35
C LEU A 94 9.73 5.73 12.82
N GLY A 95 10.29 4.82 13.61
CA GLY A 95 9.80 4.48 14.94
C GLY A 95 8.37 3.96 14.86
N LEU A 96 7.42 4.75 15.36
CA LEU A 96 5.99 4.44 15.30
C LEU A 96 5.24 5.24 14.23
N SER A 97 5.94 6.10 13.50
CA SER A 97 5.36 7.08 12.58
C SER A 97 5.42 6.57 11.14
N PRO A 98 4.29 6.46 10.42
CA PRO A 98 4.29 6.15 8.98
C PRO A 98 4.94 7.25 8.17
N VAL A 99 5.97 6.89 7.40
CA VAL A 99 6.70 7.86 6.57
C VAL A 99 6.50 7.62 5.09
N SER A 100 6.28 6.37 4.66
CA SER A 100 6.15 6.08 3.22
C SER A 100 5.46 4.75 2.94
N TRP A 101 4.68 4.68 1.86
CA TRP A 101 3.95 3.47 1.46
C TRP A 101 3.58 3.50 -0.02
N LYS A 102 3.37 2.32 -0.62
CA LYS A 102 2.92 2.22 -2.02
C LYS A 102 2.29 0.86 -2.33
N THR A 103 1.32 0.88 -3.24
CA THR A 103 0.81 -0.28 -3.99
C THR A 103 1.11 -0.08 -5.47
N THR A 104 1.74 -1.04 -6.14
CA THR A 104 2.08 -0.97 -7.56
C THR A 104 1.89 -2.32 -8.24
N ILE A 105 1.33 -2.35 -9.45
CA ILE A 105 1.39 -3.54 -10.31
C ILE A 105 2.82 -3.69 -10.83
N HIS A 106 3.50 -4.77 -10.45
CA HIS A 106 4.69 -5.20 -11.15
C HIS A 106 4.28 -5.94 -12.43
N ILE A 107 4.46 -5.28 -13.57
CA ILE A 107 4.31 -5.90 -14.87
C ILE A 107 5.52 -6.83 -15.06
N ALA A 108 5.34 -8.14 -14.90
CA ALA A 108 6.28 -9.14 -15.41
C ALA A 108 6.29 -9.22 -16.97
N GLN A 109 6.16 -8.09 -17.65
CA GLN A 109 6.12 -7.95 -19.11
C GLN A 109 6.74 -6.60 -19.52
N ASN A 110 8.04 -6.63 -19.86
CA ASN A 110 8.34 -6.32 -21.24
C ASN A 110 9.38 -7.33 -21.78
N PRO A 111 9.12 -8.00 -22.91
CA PRO A 111 9.87 -9.17 -23.39
C PRO A 111 11.17 -8.82 -24.14
N VAL A 112 11.69 -7.59 -23.99
CA VAL A 112 12.98 -7.17 -24.53
C VAL A 112 14.01 -7.18 -23.39
N PHE A 113 14.40 -8.39 -23.01
CA PHE A 113 15.39 -8.67 -21.98
C PHE A 113 16.80 -8.61 -22.56
N HIS A 114 17.41 -7.43 -22.74
CA HIS A 114 18.85 -7.36 -23.04
C HIS A 114 19.65 -6.25 -22.31
N GLU A 115 19.04 -5.36 -21.50
CA GLU A 115 19.80 -4.30 -20.78
C GLU A 115 19.49 -4.10 -19.29
N ARG A 116 18.34 -4.57 -18.77
CA ARG A 116 17.91 -4.31 -17.37
C ARG A 116 18.44 -5.27 -16.31
N THR A 117 19.03 -6.41 -16.68
CA THR A 117 19.59 -7.37 -15.72
C THR A 117 20.71 -6.74 -14.90
N LYS A 118 21.50 -5.86 -15.51
CA LYS A 118 22.59 -5.14 -14.83
C LYS A 118 22.12 -4.27 -13.66
N HIS A 119 20.97 -3.61 -13.78
CA HIS A 119 20.46 -2.75 -12.71
C HIS A 119 19.81 -3.53 -11.57
N ILE A 120 19.10 -4.62 -11.89
CA ILE A 120 18.55 -5.53 -10.87
C ILE A 120 19.69 -6.24 -10.14
N GLU A 121 20.73 -6.67 -10.85
CA GLU A 121 21.95 -7.22 -10.25
C GLU A 121 22.65 -6.16 -9.39
N ALA A 122 22.81 -4.93 -9.88
CA ALA A 122 23.38 -3.83 -9.10
C ALA A 122 22.57 -3.53 -7.83
N ASP A 123 21.24 -3.51 -7.90
CA ASP A 123 20.37 -3.33 -6.74
C ASP A 123 20.47 -4.51 -5.77
N CYS A 124 20.53 -5.75 -6.29
CA CYS A 124 20.75 -6.95 -5.46
C CYS A 124 22.13 -6.93 -4.78
N HIS A 125 23.16 -6.49 -5.50
CA HIS A 125 24.51 -6.32 -4.97
C HIS A 125 24.52 -5.23 -3.89
N PHE A 126 23.92 -4.08 -4.16
CA PHE A 126 23.77 -3.00 -3.19
C PHE A 126 23.03 -3.46 -1.92
N ILE A 127 21.88 -4.14 -2.05
CA ILE A 127 21.14 -4.65 -0.88
C ILE A 127 21.99 -5.67 -0.12
N ARG A 128 22.67 -6.58 -0.83
CA ARG A 128 23.54 -7.57 -0.21
C ARG A 128 24.69 -6.93 0.54
N ASP A 129 25.32 -5.91 -0.03
CA ASP A 129 26.44 -5.21 0.57
C ASP A 129 25.96 -4.36 1.75
N ALA A 130 24.80 -3.70 1.65
CA ALA A 130 24.16 -3.02 2.76
C ALA A 130 23.77 -3.98 3.92
N ILE A 131 23.41 -5.24 3.63
CA ILE A 131 23.19 -6.27 4.66
C ILE A 131 24.53 -6.67 5.31
N LYS A 132 25.58 -6.88 4.53
CA LYS A 132 26.92 -7.23 5.04
C LYS A 132 27.51 -6.12 5.90
N GLU A 133 27.32 -4.86 5.50
CA GLU A 133 27.74 -3.67 6.23
C GLU A 133 26.84 -3.39 7.45
N GLY A 134 25.74 -4.14 7.62
CA GLY A 134 24.82 -4.02 8.75
C GLY A 134 23.89 -2.81 8.68
N ILE A 135 23.84 -2.11 7.54
CA ILE A 135 22.92 -0.99 7.24
C ILE A 135 21.48 -1.50 7.18
N ILE A 136 21.26 -2.67 6.57
CA ILE A 136 19.95 -3.33 6.47
C ILE A 136 19.97 -4.63 7.26
N ARG A 137 18.97 -4.82 8.12
CA ARG A 137 18.79 -6.06 8.87
C ARG A 137 17.50 -6.76 8.42
N PRO A 138 17.58 -7.88 7.68
CA PRO A 138 16.40 -8.65 7.36
C PRO A 138 15.84 -9.27 8.63
N SER A 139 14.53 -9.12 8.84
CA SER A 139 13.81 -9.78 9.92
C SER A 139 12.68 -10.61 9.33
N TYR A 140 12.55 -11.86 9.79
CA TYR A 140 11.42 -12.69 9.37
C TYR A 140 10.14 -12.17 10.04
N VAL A 141 9.10 -11.99 9.24
CA VAL A 141 7.77 -11.60 9.70
C VAL A 141 6.79 -12.69 9.28
N SER A 142 6.03 -13.22 10.24
CA SER A 142 4.96 -14.18 9.94
C SER A 142 3.92 -13.54 9.03
N THR A 143 3.33 -14.31 8.11
CA THR A 143 2.26 -13.87 7.19
C THR A 143 1.10 -13.20 7.93
N LYS A 144 0.79 -13.60 9.17
CA LYS A 144 -0.28 -12.98 9.98
C LYS A 144 0.02 -11.54 10.41
N VAL A 145 1.30 -11.13 10.37
CA VAL A 145 1.80 -9.82 10.83
C VAL A 145 2.49 -9.07 9.68
N GLN A 146 2.36 -9.55 8.44
CA GLN A 146 2.94 -8.91 7.27
C GLN A 146 2.14 -7.65 6.93
N LEU A 147 2.60 -6.48 7.41
CA LEU A 147 1.91 -5.22 7.17
C LEU A 147 1.79 -4.87 5.69
N ALA A 148 2.70 -5.36 4.84
CA ALA A 148 2.62 -5.14 3.41
C ALA A 148 1.40 -5.82 2.75
N ASP A 149 0.76 -6.79 3.41
CA ASP A 149 -0.41 -7.50 2.89
C ASP A 149 -1.60 -6.55 2.66
N ILE A 150 -1.74 -5.49 3.45
CA ILE A 150 -2.82 -4.50 3.25
C ILE A 150 -2.66 -3.73 1.92
N PHE A 151 -1.46 -3.72 1.36
CA PHE A 151 -1.13 -3.07 0.11
C PHE A 151 -1.19 -4.01 -1.11
N THR A 152 -1.27 -5.33 -0.89
CA THR A 152 -1.31 -6.34 -1.97
C THR A 152 -2.62 -7.11 -2.01
N LYS A 153 -3.31 -7.30 -0.88
CA LYS A 153 -4.44 -8.24 -0.76
C LYS A 153 -5.71 -7.56 -0.27
N ALA A 154 -6.85 -8.10 -0.70
CA ALA A 154 -8.14 -7.77 -0.10
C ALA A 154 -8.28 -8.50 1.25
N LEU A 155 -8.10 -7.77 2.35
CA LEU A 155 -8.12 -8.33 3.70
C LEU A 155 -9.53 -8.38 4.30
N GLY A 156 -9.78 -9.39 5.13
CA GLY A 156 -10.97 -9.43 5.97
C GLY A 156 -10.96 -8.34 7.04
N LYS A 157 -12.14 -7.93 7.51
CA LYS A 157 -12.31 -6.81 8.46
C LYS A 157 -11.38 -6.89 9.68
N ALA A 158 -11.30 -8.05 10.34
CA ALA A 158 -10.49 -8.22 11.54
C ALA A 158 -8.98 -8.01 11.28
N GLN A 159 -8.46 -8.57 10.18
CA GLN A 159 -7.06 -8.41 9.81
C GLN A 159 -6.76 -6.97 9.35
N PHE A 160 -7.70 -6.35 8.63
CA PHE A 160 -7.60 -4.95 8.24
C PHE A 160 -7.54 -4.03 9.46
N GLU A 161 -8.46 -4.16 10.42
CA GLU A 161 -8.46 -3.38 11.67
C GLU A 161 -7.20 -3.61 12.52
N PHE A 162 -6.71 -4.85 12.58
CA PHE A 162 -5.45 -5.18 13.23
C PHE A 162 -4.26 -4.41 12.61
N PHE A 163 -4.16 -4.40 11.28
CA PHE A 163 -3.11 -3.66 10.58
C PHE A 163 -3.26 -2.14 10.68
N LEU A 164 -4.48 -1.60 10.70
CA LEU A 164 -4.71 -0.17 10.96
C LEU A 164 -4.08 0.26 12.29
N GLY A 165 -4.30 -0.51 13.36
CA GLY A 165 -3.72 -0.23 14.68
C GLY A 165 -2.20 -0.28 14.67
N LYS A 166 -1.62 -1.27 13.98
CA LYS A 166 -0.16 -1.43 13.83
C LYS A 166 0.49 -0.33 12.99
N MET A 167 -0.19 0.17 11.96
CA MET A 167 0.28 1.31 11.15
C MET A 167 0.15 2.65 11.90
N GLY A 168 -0.32 2.68 13.14
CA GLY A 168 -0.51 3.94 13.87
C GLY A 168 -1.63 4.82 13.29
N ILE A 169 -2.50 4.25 12.45
CA ILE A 169 -3.67 4.97 11.91
C ILE A 169 -4.70 5.05 13.03
N ARG A 170 -4.93 6.25 13.55
CA ARG A 170 -5.82 6.50 14.69
C ARG A 170 -6.88 7.51 14.32
N ASN A 171 -8.03 7.42 14.98
CA ASN A 171 -9.04 8.47 14.92
C ASN A 171 -8.64 9.60 15.88
N LEU A 172 -8.20 10.72 15.32
CA LEU A 172 -7.75 11.90 16.07
C LEU A 172 -8.89 12.63 16.79
N HIS A 173 -10.14 12.29 16.47
CA HIS A 173 -11.35 12.91 17.03
C HIS A 173 -12.22 11.93 17.82
N ALA A 174 -11.76 10.70 18.05
CA ALA A 174 -12.44 9.80 18.98
C ALA A 174 -12.23 10.30 20.42
N PRO A 175 -13.28 10.38 21.27
CA PRO A 175 -13.09 10.70 22.67
C PRO A 175 -12.18 9.63 23.29
N SER A 176 -11.10 10.11 23.90
CA SER A 176 -10.11 9.34 24.67
C SER A 176 -10.74 8.67 25.89
#